data_AF-B8IDD2-F1
#
_entry.id   AF-B8IDD2-F1
#
_cell.length_a   1.000
_cell.length_b   1.000
_cell.length_c   1.000
_cell.angle_alpha   90.00
_cell.angle_beta   90.00
_cell.angle_gamma   90.00
#
_symmetry.space_group_name_H-M   'P 1'
#
loop_
_entity.id
_entity.type
_entity.pdbx_description
1 polymer ?
#
loop_
_entity_poly.entity_id
_entity_poly.type
_entity_poly.pdbx_seq_one_letter_code
_entity_poly.pdbx_strand_id
1 'polypeptide(L)'
;MHNAWLHRHGDGSIHYTHCCTEAVECLPAFERPDLPRKAGARLRAAAGAAVAALGLATVAFWITMLSTPPVSRAALPPKADLCWTAGHAVRTAIDAEVARRARIGSAPGQAEFNGLLLWTRSAESACAAGRTREALREFKALEQMIAARSVRHEPEED
;
A
#
# COMPACT_ATOMS: atom_id res chain seq x y z
N MET A 1 65.11 -0.66 -16.07
CA MET A 1 64.43 -0.69 -14.76
C MET A 1 63.18 0.17 -14.88
N HIS A 2 61.99 -0.43 -14.75
CA HIS A 2 60.71 0.28 -14.90
C HIS A 2 60.27 0.81 -13.52
N ASN A 3 60.17 2.13 -13.35
CA ASN A 3 59.69 2.73 -12.11
C ASN A 3 58.16 2.78 -12.15
N ALA A 4 57.50 1.88 -11.41
CA ALA A 4 56.06 1.92 -11.20
C ALA A 4 55.76 2.86 -10.03
N TRP A 5 54.91 3.86 -10.25
CA TRP A 5 54.45 4.74 -9.19
C TRP A 5 53.15 4.21 -8.60
N LEU A 6 53.15 4.00 -7.28
CA LEU A 6 52.01 3.50 -6.54
C LEU A 6 51.12 4.66 -6.11
N HIS A 7 49.87 4.69 -6.58
CA HIS A 7 48.86 5.61 -6.09
C HIS A 7 47.80 4.87 -5.28
N ARG A 8 47.65 5.28 -4.02
CA ARG A 8 46.63 4.80 -3.08
C ARG A 8 45.54 5.84 -2.93
N HIS A 9 44.30 5.44 -3.15
CA HIS A 9 43.12 6.29 -2.97
C HIS A 9 42.53 6.16 -1.57
N GLY A 10 41.74 7.15 -1.15
CA GLY A 10 41.12 7.19 0.18
C GLY A 10 40.08 6.08 0.43
N ASP A 11 39.66 5.36 -0.60
CA ASP A 11 38.78 4.18 -0.53
C ASP A 11 39.55 2.86 -0.33
N GLY A 12 40.88 2.92 -0.20
CA GLY A 12 41.75 1.77 0.00
C GLY A 12 42.19 1.08 -1.30
N SER A 13 41.71 1.53 -2.46
CA SER A 13 42.16 1.00 -3.75
C SER A 13 43.57 1.47 -4.11
N ILE A 14 44.30 0.61 -4.84
CA ILE A 14 45.68 0.86 -5.27
C ILE A 14 45.72 0.63 -6.79
N HIS A 15 46.34 1.56 -7.51
CA HIS A 15 46.72 1.33 -8.90
C HIS A 15 48.18 1.72 -9.12
N TYR A 16 48.81 1.03 -10.07
CA TYR A 16 50.19 1.27 -10.49
C TYR A 16 50.14 1.97 -11.84
N THR A 17 50.79 3.13 -11.94
CA THR A 17 51.01 3.79 -13.23
C THR A 17 52.42 3.47 -13.72
N HIS A 18 52.49 2.97 -14.96
CA HIS A 18 53.74 2.82 -15.70
C HIS A 18 53.81 3.94 -16.73
N CYS A 19 54.88 4.73 -16.73
CA CYS A 19 55.18 5.60 -17.86
C CYS A 19 55.64 4.74 -19.03
N CYS A 20 54.81 4.61 -20.07
CA CYS A 20 55.22 4.07 -21.37
C CYS A 20 56.34 4.97 -21.92
N THR A 21 57.55 4.43 -22.14
CA THR A 21 58.57 5.12 -22.94
C THR A 21 58.19 5.08 -24.41
N GLU A 22 58.57 6.13 -25.12
CA GLU A 22 58.05 6.70 -26.37
C GLU A 22 58.02 5.79 -27.62
N ALA A 23 58.27 4.48 -27.49
CA ALA A 23 58.53 3.58 -28.63
C ALA A 23 57.56 2.39 -28.76
N VAL A 24 56.53 2.26 -27.92
CA VAL A 24 55.54 1.17 -28.07
C VAL A 24 54.15 1.74 -27.87
N GLU A 25 53.31 1.59 -28.90
CA GLU A 25 51.88 1.93 -28.89
C GLU A 25 51.22 1.30 -27.66
N CYS A 26 50.98 2.14 -26.66
CA CYS A 26 50.30 1.80 -25.42
C CYS A 26 48.83 1.53 -25.82
N LEU A 27 48.37 0.26 -25.76
CA LEU A 27 46.98 -0.14 -26.09
C LEU A 27 45.99 0.77 -25.34
N PRO A 28 44.85 1.17 -25.97
CA PRO A 28 43.89 2.03 -25.32
C PRO A 28 43.39 1.36 -24.05
N ALA A 29 43.57 2.05 -22.92
CA ALA A 29 43.05 1.63 -21.63
C ALA A 29 41.54 1.37 -21.79
N PHE A 30 41.08 0.22 -21.29
CA PHE A 30 39.65 -0.07 -21.22
C PHE A 30 38.99 0.98 -20.31
N GLU A 31 38.44 2.01 -20.92
CA GLU A 31 37.68 3.05 -20.25
C GLU A 31 36.38 2.41 -19.80
N ARG A 32 36.29 2.08 -18.50
CA ARG A 32 35.00 1.70 -17.92
C ARG A 32 34.06 2.86 -18.16
N PRO A 33 32.86 2.63 -18.72
CA PRO A 33 31.89 3.70 -18.82
C PRO A 33 31.60 4.21 -17.41
N ASP A 34 32.07 5.42 -17.12
CA ASP A 34 31.77 6.14 -15.90
C ASP A 34 30.28 6.45 -15.92
N LEU A 35 29.49 5.51 -15.38
CA LEU A 35 28.11 5.79 -15.08
C LEU A 35 28.11 7.00 -14.14
N PRO A 36 27.46 8.11 -14.52
CA PRO A 36 27.53 9.33 -13.74
C PRO A 36 27.11 8.98 -12.32
N ARG A 37 27.94 9.32 -11.33
CA ARG A 37 27.78 8.96 -9.91
C ARG A 37 26.35 9.19 -9.38
N LYS A 38 25.63 10.15 -9.98
CA LYS A 38 24.20 10.46 -9.77
C LYS A 38 23.23 9.37 -10.27
N ALA A 39 23.47 8.73 -11.41
CA ALA A 39 22.65 7.63 -11.93
C ALA A 39 22.76 6.36 -11.06
N GLY A 40 23.98 6.01 -10.62
CA GLY A 40 24.19 4.89 -9.70
C GLY A 40 23.58 5.12 -8.30
N ALA A 41 23.55 6.37 -7.83
CA ALA A 41 22.86 6.73 -6.59
C ALA A 41 21.33 6.62 -6.71
N ARG A 42 20.76 7.07 -7.84
CA ARG A 42 19.31 6.97 -8.12
C ARG A 42 18.84 5.53 -8.24
N LEU A 43 19.60 4.66 -8.91
CA LEU A 43 19.30 3.23 -9.02
C LEU A 43 19.29 2.53 -7.66
N ARG A 44 20.27 2.83 -6.78
CA ARG A 44 20.31 2.28 -5.42
C ARG A 44 19.17 2.80 -4.55
N ALA A 45 18.83 4.09 -4.67
CA ALA A 45 17.68 4.67 -3.96
C ALA A 45 16.34 4.05 -4.43
N ALA A 46 16.18 3.85 -5.74
CA ALA A 46 15.00 3.19 -6.31
C ALA A 46 14.89 1.72 -5.85
N ALA A 47 16.01 0.98 -5.85
CA ALA A 47 16.06 -0.38 -5.33
C ALA A 47 15.72 -0.44 -3.83
N GLY A 48 16.27 0.49 -3.03
CA GLY A 48 15.97 0.60 -1.60
C GLY A 48 14.49 0.91 -1.34
N ALA A 49 13.89 1.81 -2.11
CA ALA A 49 12.46 2.11 -2.02
C ALA A 49 11.58 0.91 -2.41
N ALA A 50 11.95 0.17 -3.46
CA ALA A 50 11.22 -1.03 -3.88
C ALA A 50 11.30 -2.15 -2.82
N VAL A 51 12.47 -2.37 -2.22
CA VAL A 51 12.65 -3.34 -1.13
C VAL A 51 11.86 -2.92 0.10
N ALA A 52 11.87 -1.64 0.46
CA ALA A 52 11.06 -1.11 1.57
C ALA A 52 9.56 -1.31 1.31
N ALA A 53 9.09 -1.03 0.10
CA ALA A 53 7.69 -1.23 -0.29
C ALA A 53 7.28 -2.71 -0.23
N LEU A 54 8.12 -3.62 -0.73
CA LEU A 54 7.92 -5.07 -0.62
C LEU A 54 7.88 -5.55 0.83
N GLY A 55 8.79 -5.03 1.67
CA GLY A 55 8.81 -5.34 3.11
C GLY A 55 7.52 -4.89 3.79
N LEU A 56 7.09 -3.65 3.55
CA LEU A 56 5.82 -3.11 4.08
C LEU A 56 4.62 -3.92 3.60
N ALA A 57 4.55 -4.27 2.31
CA ALA A 57 3.48 -5.09 1.76
C ALA A 57 3.43 -6.47 2.41
N THR A 58 4.59 -7.09 2.65
CA THR A 58 4.69 -8.40 3.32
C THR A 58 4.21 -8.31 4.77
N VAL A 59 4.64 -7.29 5.51
CA VAL A 59 4.18 -7.06 6.88
C VAL A 59 2.66 -6.81 6.93
N ALA A 60 2.14 -5.96 6.03
CA ALA A 60 0.71 -5.70 5.93
C ALA A 60 -0.09 -6.96 5.59
N PHE A 61 0.41 -7.80 4.68
CA PHE A 61 -0.19 -9.09 4.34
C PHE A 61 -0.27 -10.00 5.57
N TRP A 62 0.82 -10.14 6.34
CA TRP A 62 0.82 -10.97 7.55
C TRP A 62 -0.07 -10.43 8.67
N ILE A 63 -0.08 -9.12 8.88
CA ILE A 63 -1.02 -8.47 9.82
C ILE A 63 -2.46 -8.77 9.41
N THR A 64 -2.76 -8.72 8.12
CA THR A 64 -4.08 -9.04 7.58
C THR A 64 -4.42 -10.52 7.78
N MET A 65 -3.50 -11.43 7.49
CA MET A 65 -3.70 -12.88 7.70
C MET A 65 -3.92 -13.24 9.18
N LEU A 66 -3.21 -12.59 10.12
CA LEU A 66 -3.40 -12.82 11.55
C LEU A 66 -4.70 -12.20 12.09
N SER A 67 -5.04 -11.00 11.62
CA SER A 67 -6.21 -10.26 12.12
C SER A 67 -7.52 -10.75 11.50
N THR A 68 -7.45 -11.22 10.26
CA THR A 68 -8.60 -11.70 9.48
C THR A 68 -8.19 -13.00 8.78
N PRO A 69 -8.12 -14.13 9.51
CA PRO A 69 -7.77 -15.40 8.90
C PRO A 69 -8.80 -15.74 7.81
N PRO A 70 -8.36 -16.20 6.62
CA PRO A 70 -9.27 -16.58 5.56
C PRO A 70 -10.10 -17.77 6.03
N VAL A 71 -11.35 -17.49 6.40
CA VAL A 71 -12.33 -18.51 6.76
C VAL A 71 -12.82 -19.17 5.48
N SER A 72 -12.55 -20.47 5.35
CA SER A 72 -13.04 -21.27 4.24
C SER A 72 -14.57 -21.28 4.29
N ARG A 73 -15.25 -20.89 3.20
CA ARG A 73 -16.72 -20.82 3.15
C ARG A 73 -17.41 -22.15 3.45
N ALA A 74 -16.71 -23.27 3.23
CA ALA A 74 -17.20 -24.61 3.58
C ALA A 74 -17.25 -24.89 5.09
N ALA A 75 -16.49 -24.13 5.91
CA ALA A 75 -16.46 -24.25 7.36
C ALA A 75 -17.34 -23.22 8.08
N LEU A 76 -17.93 -22.29 7.33
CA LEU A 76 -18.80 -21.27 7.88
C LEU A 76 -20.19 -21.86 8.12
N PRO A 77 -20.79 -21.67 9.32
CA PRO A 77 -22.17 -22.05 9.53
C PRO A 77 -23.06 -21.28 8.55
N PRO A 78 -24.18 -21.85 8.05
CA PRO A 78 -25.05 -21.21 7.04
C PRO A 78 -25.58 -19.82 7.42
N LYS A 79 -25.46 -19.43 8.69
CA LYS A 79 -25.81 -18.09 9.19
C LYS A 79 -24.71 -17.04 9.00
N ALA A 80 -23.47 -17.44 8.76
CA ALA A 80 -22.36 -16.52 8.50
C ALA A 80 -22.46 -15.92 7.08
N ASP A 81 -23.02 -16.65 6.12
CA ASP A 81 -23.33 -16.12 4.79
C ASP A 81 -24.37 -14.99 4.86
N LEU A 82 -25.37 -15.10 5.75
CA LEU A 82 -26.38 -14.05 5.95
C LEU A 82 -25.76 -12.73 6.46
N CYS A 83 -24.78 -12.85 7.36
CA CYS A 83 -24.04 -11.71 7.88
C CYS A 83 -23.17 -11.07 6.81
N TRP A 84 -22.52 -11.88 5.97
CA TRP A 84 -21.70 -11.41 4.87
C TRP A 84 -22.53 -10.67 3.81
N THR A 85 -23.66 -11.23 3.41
CA THR A 85 -24.53 -10.62 2.40
C THR A 85 -25.17 -9.32 2.90
N ALA A 86 -25.64 -9.29 4.15
CA ALA A 86 -26.19 -8.07 4.75
C ALA A 86 -25.13 -6.97 4.91
N GLY A 87 -23.91 -7.32 5.30
CA GLY A 87 -22.81 -6.35 5.39
C GLY A 87 -22.31 -5.85 4.02
N HIS A 88 -22.52 -6.62 2.95
CA HIS A 88 -22.04 -6.27 1.62
C HIS A 88 -22.73 -5.02 1.07
N ALA A 89 -24.06 -4.91 1.20
CA ALA A 89 -24.82 -3.75 0.71
C ALA A 89 -24.42 -2.44 1.43
N VAL A 90 -24.17 -2.52 2.73
CA VAL A 90 -23.70 -1.38 3.53
C VAL A 90 -22.28 -0.97 3.11
N ARG A 91 -21.38 -1.94 2.93
CA ARG A 91 -19.99 -1.68 2.49
C ARG A 91 -19.91 -1.04 1.12
N THR A 92 -20.66 -1.53 0.14
CA THR A 92 -20.66 -0.95 -1.21
C THR A 92 -21.13 0.50 -1.21
N ALA A 93 -22.13 0.83 -0.39
CA ALA A 93 -22.59 2.21 -0.24
C ALA A 93 -21.57 3.11 0.46
N ILE A 94 -20.87 2.60 1.49
CA ILE A 94 -19.78 3.32 2.15
C ILE A 94 -18.63 3.57 1.18
N ASP A 95 -18.24 2.57 0.38
CA ASP A 95 -17.14 2.69 -0.59
C ASP A 95 -17.47 3.75 -1.66
N ALA A 96 -18.71 3.79 -2.15
CA ALA A 96 -19.19 4.83 -3.05
C ALA A 96 -19.08 6.23 -2.41
N GLU A 97 -19.44 6.35 -1.13
CA GLU A 97 -19.33 7.59 -0.38
C GLU A 97 -17.87 8.02 -0.16
N VAL A 98 -16.97 7.09 0.17
CA VAL A 98 -15.52 7.37 0.27
C VAL A 98 -14.99 7.87 -1.07
N ALA A 99 -15.32 7.19 -2.17
CA ALA A 99 -14.89 7.58 -3.50
C ALA A 99 -15.41 8.97 -3.90
N ARG A 100 -16.66 9.30 -3.53
CA ARG A 100 -17.24 10.64 -3.72
C ARG A 100 -16.47 11.69 -2.92
N ARG A 101 -16.24 11.45 -1.63
CA ARG A 101 -15.53 12.37 -0.73
C ARG A 101 -14.08 12.61 -1.16
N ALA A 102 -13.40 11.58 -1.65
CA ALA A 102 -12.04 11.68 -2.17
C ALA A 102 -11.92 12.66 -3.35
N ARG A 103 -13.00 12.85 -4.14
CA ARG A 103 -13.03 13.82 -5.25
C ARG A 103 -13.28 15.25 -4.80
N ILE A 104 -13.98 15.45 -3.68
CA ILE A 104 -14.49 16.76 -3.24
C ILE A 104 -13.55 17.43 -2.21
N GLY A 105 -12.58 16.71 -1.64
CA GLY A 105 -11.50 17.26 -0.78
C GLY A 105 -11.94 17.67 0.63
N SER A 106 -13.13 18.26 0.78
CA SER A 106 -13.78 18.51 2.08
C SER A 106 -15.29 18.27 1.96
N ALA A 107 -15.74 17.07 2.30
CA ALA A 107 -17.17 16.78 2.36
C ALA A 107 -17.73 17.12 3.75
N PRO A 108 -18.83 17.87 3.85
CA PRO A 108 -19.49 18.10 5.13
C PRO A 108 -19.93 16.78 5.78
N GLY A 109 -20.14 16.79 7.09
CA GLY A 109 -20.63 15.63 7.85
C GLY A 109 -19.58 14.55 8.12
N GLN A 110 -18.29 14.90 8.23
CA GLN A 110 -17.22 13.92 8.50
C GLN A 110 -17.42 13.15 9.83
N ALA A 111 -17.89 13.83 10.89
CA ALA A 111 -18.19 13.17 12.16
C ALA A 111 -19.35 12.16 12.03
N GLU A 112 -20.36 12.50 11.24
CA GLU A 112 -21.51 11.62 10.94
C GLU A 112 -21.09 10.40 10.11
N PHE A 113 -20.17 10.60 9.16
CA PHE A 113 -19.58 9.54 8.36
C PHE A 113 -18.69 8.62 9.21
N ASN A 114 -17.84 9.19 10.08
CA ASN A 114 -17.03 8.43 11.02
C ASN A 114 -17.89 7.60 11.99
N GLY A 115 -19.00 8.18 12.47
CA GLY A 115 -19.99 7.44 13.24
C GLY A 115 -20.50 6.22 12.47
N LEU A 116 -20.91 6.41 11.22
CA LEU A 116 -21.42 5.33 10.37
C LEU A 116 -20.39 4.19 10.18
N LEU A 117 -19.11 4.52 10.03
CA LEU A 117 -18.02 3.52 9.97
C LEU A 117 -17.90 2.73 11.28
N LEU A 118 -18.00 3.40 12.43
CA LEU A 118 -17.95 2.75 13.74
C LEU A 118 -19.12 1.77 13.95
N TRP A 119 -20.34 2.19 13.60
CA TRP A 119 -21.54 1.34 13.69
C TRP A 119 -21.45 0.13 12.75
N THR A 120 -20.89 0.30 11.55
CA THR A 120 -20.67 -0.80 10.61
C THR A 120 -19.69 -1.83 11.18
N ARG A 121 -18.58 -1.37 11.76
CA ARG A 121 -17.59 -2.25 12.42
C ARG A 121 -18.18 -2.98 13.63
N SER A 122 -19.08 -2.33 14.38
CA SER A 122 -19.82 -2.96 15.48
C SER A 122 -20.68 -4.13 14.97
N ALA A 123 -21.48 -3.91 13.94
CA ALA A 123 -22.35 -4.93 13.36
C ALA A 123 -21.55 -6.13 12.82
N GLU A 124 -20.42 -5.87 12.17
CA GLU A 124 -19.49 -6.91 11.70
C GLU A 124 -18.90 -7.72 12.86
N SER A 125 -18.52 -7.05 13.96
CA SER A 125 -18.01 -7.72 15.15
C SER A 125 -19.08 -8.59 15.84
N ALA A 126 -20.34 -8.15 15.84
CA ALA A 126 -21.47 -8.92 16.35
C ALA A 126 -21.71 -10.18 15.50
N CYS A 127 -21.58 -10.07 14.17
CA CYS A 127 -21.59 -11.22 13.26
C CYS A 127 -20.44 -12.20 13.54
N ALA A 128 -19.22 -11.70 13.73
CA ALA A 128 -18.05 -12.53 14.06
C ALA A 128 -18.21 -13.25 15.41
N ALA A 129 -18.88 -12.60 16.38
CA ALA A 129 -19.22 -13.18 17.69
C ALA A 129 -20.41 -14.17 17.65
N GLY A 130 -20.98 -14.46 16.48
CA GLY A 130 -22.12 -15.37 16.33
C GLY A 130 -23.48 -14.77 16.71
N ARG A 131 -23.55 -13.47 17.04
CA ARG A 131 -24.80 -12.73 17.35
C ARG A 131 -25.51 -12.28 16.08
N THR A 132 -25.81 -13.24 15.19
CA THR A 132 -26.26 -12.95 13.81
C THR A 132 -27.58 -12.19 13.74
N ARG A 133 -28.58 -12.49 14.60
CA ARG A 133 -29.87 -11.75 14.61
C ARG A 133 -29.73 -10.29 15.03
N GLU A 134 -28.80 -10.00 15.93
CA GLU A 134 -28.53 -8.63 16.38
C GLU A 134 -27.82 -7.86 15.27
N ALA A 135 -26.77 -8.44 14.71
CA ALA A 135 -26.03 -7.84 13.60
C ALA A 135 -26.90 -7.59 12.35
N LEU A 136 -27.80 -8.51 11.99
CA LEU A 136 -28.74 -8.30 10.88
C LEU A 136 -29.70 -7.11 11.14
N ARG A 137 -30.12 -6.89 12.38
CA ARG A 137 -30.91 -5.71 12.74
C ARG A 137 -30.09 -4.43 12.64
N GLU A 138 -28.83 -4.47 13.07
CA GLU A 138 -27.91 -3.33 12.96
C GLU A 138 -27.61 -3.00 11.49
N PHE A 139 -27.35 -3.99 10.63
CA PHE A 139 -27.14 -3.76 9.20
C PHE A 139 -28.37 -3.16 8.53
N LYS A 140 -29.57 -3.64 8.87
CA LYS A 140 -30.81 -3.05 8.34
C LYS A 140 -31.02 -1.60 8.79
N ALA A 141 -30.65 -1.27 10.02
CA ALA A 141 -30.68 0.10 10.51
C ALA A 141 -29.64 0.99 9.78
N LEU A 142 -28.45 0.43 9.50
CA LEU A 142 -27.42 1.10 8.70
C LEU A 142 -27.87 1.39 7.27
N GLU A 143 -28.52 0.44 6.60
CA GLU A 143 -29.11 0.64 5.27
C GLU A 143 -30.12 1.80 5.28
N GLN A 144 -30.99 1.87 6.28
CA GLN A 144 -31.96 2.96 6.41
C GLN A 144 -31.29 4.31 6.64
N MET A 145 -30.24 4.37 7.47
CA MET A 145 -29.48 5.61 7.69
C MET A 145 -28.76 6.07 6.43
N ILE A 146 -28.19 5.14 5.65
CA ILE A 146 -27.54 5.44 4.37
C ILE A 146 -28.58 5.96 3.37
N ALA A 147 -29.73 5.28 3.22
CA ALA A 147 -30.80 5.68 2.33
C ALA A 147 -31.39 7.06 2.69
N ALA A 148 -31.57 7.35 3.98
CA ALA A 148 -32.02 8.66 4.44
C ALA A 148 -31.02 9.78 4.09
N ARG A 149 -29.73 9.48 4.02
CA ARG A 149 -28.68 10.43 3.61
C ARG A 149 -28.59 10.60 2.09
N SER A 150 -28.82 9.55 1.30
CA SER A 150 -28.82 9.66 -0.16
C SER A 150 -29.96 10.53 -0.67
N VAL A 151 -31.15 10.44 -0.06
CA VAL A 151 -32.32 11.29 -0.40
C VAL A 151 -32.05 12.78 -0.11
N ARG A 152 -31.27 13.11 0.92
CA ARG A 152 -30.90 14.51 1.21
C ARG A 152 -29.89 15.12 0.24
N HIS A 153 -29.30 14.31 -0.64
CA HIS A 153 -28.27 14.76 -1.60
C HIS A 153 -28.77 14.80 -3.05
N GLU A 154 -30.04 14.49 -3.32
CA GLU A 154 -30.63 14.84 -4.61
C GLU A 154 -30.69 16.37 -4.71
N PRO A 155 -30.03 17.00 -5.69
CA PRO A 155 -30.27 18.39 -5.98
C PRO A 155 -31.71 18.52 -6.48
N GLU A 156 -32.44 19.49 -5.95
CA GLU A 156 -33.66 20.01 -6.59
C GLU A 156 -33.27 20.38 -8.03
N GLU A 157 -33.73 19.59 -9.00
CA GLU A 157 -33.66 19.93 -10.42
C GLU A 157 -34.71 21.02 -10.67
N ASP A 158 -34.27 22.28 -10.66
CA ASP A 158 -34.99 23.43 -11.24
C ASP A 158 -34.52 23.69 -12.68
#